data_AF-A0A5J4WXV5-F1
#
_entry.id   AF-A0A5J4WXV5-F1
#
_cell.length_a   1.000
_cell.length_b   1.000
_cell.length_c   1.000
_cell.angle_alpha   90.00
_cell.angle_beta   90.00
_cell.angle_gamma   90.00
#
_symmetry.space_group_name_H-M   'P 1'
#
loop_
_entity.id
_entity.type
_entity.pdbx_description
1 polymer ?
#
loop_
_entity_poly.entity_id
_entity_poly.type
_entity_poly.pdbx_seq_one_letter_code
_entity_poly.pdbx_strand_id
1 'polypeptide(L)'
;MLSLLEMAQTDGAKTYCASILAVLGMLPIILDRAREAKRQGKEYGGSFMIFGEKEIEQEDKEIVLKRKVELLNEVDGLEEQAKTKVDEVQKLKYVSQQQSIIKTNKKIIYQEPEDEEEMVYSGKDEKVKQKDKEKKKQKEKEKERLKEKQRKKEKEKENKKEREKEAKKEKGKEKDQLKEEYIEAQNDVDKKEQLEQQMKKKEKDEQIQKEQKVGQTDIPAPKIRTEIQIADFRGIISRTGAVMQTKRHGGIAIVSASEEIPKELSQEEMLNIRGVLFKVPEFALYQNGQQMWKRNLNVVAQQTQQLAQQSSSSSPQSTSQTSTQSANLTQQLPVWAHLCLQLDMVSEEKIAKFFIGPDLGESVSMGISGLPNQIKVVVLSSGALKAFQAFNTKRVGDDVTSLIPWEVQSEEK
;
A
#
# COMPACT_ATOMS: atom_id res chain seq x y z
N MET A 1 -0.75 -40.58 -10.40
CA MET A 1 0.43 -39.92 -11.02
C MET A 1 1.24 -39.09 -10.05
N LEU A 2 0.65 -38.32 -9.14
CA LEU A 2 1.42 -37.61 -8.10
C LEU A 2 2.23 -38.56 -7.21
N SER A 3 1.64 -39.69 -6.78
CA SER A 3 2.36 -40.75 -6.07
C SER A 3 3.49 -41.38 -6.87
N LEU A 4 3.35 -41.47 -8.20
CA LEU A 4 4.39 -41.96 -9.10
C LEU A 4 5.57 -40.98 -9.20
N LEU A 5 5.31 -39.67 -9.14
CA LEU A 5 6.34 -38.63 -9.09
C LEU A 5 7.15 -38.72 -7.79
N GLU A 6 6.48 -38.98 -6.66
CA GLU A 6 7.11 -39.13 -5.34
C GLU A 6 7.91 -40.44 -5.21
N MET A 7 7.46 -41.52 -5.85
CA MET A 7 8.10 -42.83 -5.80
C MET A 7 9.16 -43.05 -6.90
N ALA A 8 9.25 -42.16 -7.89
CA ALA A 8 10.23 -42.28 -8.96
C ALA A 8 11.66 -42.14 -8.41
N GLN A 9 12.49 -43.16 -8.61
CA GLN A 9 13.86 -43.19 -8.07
C GLN A 9 14.89 -42.49 -8.97
N THR A 10 14.63 -42.37 -10.27
CA THR A 10 15.56 -41.77 -11.24
C THR A 10 15.09 -40.39 -11.67
N ASP A 11 16.04 -39.48 -11.91
CA ASP A 11 15.73 -38.12 -12.35
C ASP A 11 15.00 -38.10 -13.69
N GLY A 12 15.33 -39.01 -14.61
CA GLY A 12 14.61 -39.14 -15.88
C GLY A 12 13.12 -39.47 -15.70
N ALA A 13 12.77 -40.39 -14.79
CA ALA A 13 11.38 -40.73 -14.51
C ALA A 13 10.62 -39.55 -13.86
N LYS A 14 11.27 -38.81 -12.96
CA LYS A 14 10.72 -37.59 -12.37
C LYS A 14 10.45 -36.51 -13.43
N THR A 15 11.39 -36.30 -14.36
CA THR A 15 11.24 -35.38 -15.49
C THR A 15 10.03 -35.74 -16.34
N TYR A 16 9.90 -37.01 -16.76
CA TYR A 16 8.76 -37.46 -17.56
C TYR A 16 7.43 -37.28 -16.83
N CYS A 17 7.36 -37.66 -15.55
CA CYS A 17 6.15 -37.48 -14.75
C CYS A 17 5.79 -36.00 -14.58
N ALA A 18 6.77 -35.11 -14.36
CA ALA A 18 6.55 -33.67 -14.26
C ALA A 18 6.08 -33.07 -15.59
N SER A 19 6.68 -33.46 -16.72
CA SER A 19 6.26 -33.03 -18.07
C SER A 19 4.84 -33.49 -18.39
N ILE A 20 4.48 -34.73 -18.07
CA ILE A 20 3.12 -35.24 -18.28
C ILE A 20 2.12 -34.46 -17.43
N LEU A 21 2.41 -34.23 -16.16
CA LEU A 21 1.53 -33.44 -15.27
C LEU A 21 1.40 -31.98 -15.73
N ALA A 22 2.46 -31.39 -16.28
CA ALA A 22 2.42 -30.04 -16.87
C ALA A 22 1.49 -29.98 -18.10
N VAL A 23 1.58 -30.95 -19.01
CA VAL A 23 0.69 -31.06 -20.18
C VAL A 23 -0.77 -31.25 -19.77
N LEU A 24 -1.02 -31.95 -18.66
CA LEU A 24 -2.36 -32.13 -18.09
C LEU A 24 -2.88 -30.90 -17.33
N GLY A 25 -2.16 -29.77 -17.33
CA GLY A 25 -2.55 -28.56 -16.62
C GLY A 25 -2.44 -28.65 -15.10
N MET A 26 -1.76 -29.68 -14.57
CA MET A 26 -1.55 -29.89 -13.13
C MET A 26 -0.25 -29.23 -12.63
N LEU A 27 0.33 -28.31 -13.41
CA LEU A 27 1.53 -27.56 -13.05
C LEU A 27 1.46 -26.87 -11.68
N PRO A 28 0.31 -26.24 -11.26
CA PRO A 28 0.21 -25.62 -9.94
C PRO A 28 0.46 -26.61 -8.79
N ILE A 29 -0.01 -27.85 -8.92
CA ILE A 29 0.15 -28.88 -7.88
C ILE A 29 1.62 -29.31 -7.76
N ILE A 30 2.34 -29.38 -8.89
CA ILE A 30 3.78 -29.67 -8.90
C ILE A 30 4.55 -28.54 -8.20
N LEU A 31 4.19 -27.29 -8.50
CA LEU A 31 4.81 -26.11 -7.87
C LEU A 31 4.55 -26.06 -6.37
N ASP A 32 3.33 -26.34 -5.92
CA ASP A 32 2.99 -26.36 -4.50
C ASP A 32 3.74 -27.46 -3.74
N ARG A 33 3.89 -28.65 -4.34
CA ARG A 33 4.67 -29.74 -3.76
C ARG A 33 6.17 -29.43 -3.72
N ALA A 34 6.71 -28.82 -4.77
CA ALA A 34 8.10 -28.36 -4.79
C ALA A 34 8.35 -27.30 -3.70
N ARG A 35 7.42 -26.35 -3.52
CA ARG A 35 7.47 -25.34 -2.45
C ARG A 35 7.41 -25.95 -1.07
N GLU A 36 6.52 -26.93 -0.85
CA GLU A 36 6.38 -27.60 0.44
C GLU A 36 7.62 -28.43 0.80
N ALA A 37 8.20 -29.14 -0.17
CA ALA A 37 9.46 -29.84 0.02
C ALA A 37 10.63 -28.89 0.33
N LYS A 38 10.71 -27.73 -0.35
CA LYS A 38 11.70 -26.67 -0.03
C LYS A 38 11.52 -26.13 1.38
N ARG A 39 10.27 -25.89 1.83
CA ARG A 39 9.97 -25.51 3.23
C ARG A 39 10.43 -26.57 4.24
N GLN A 40 10.45 -27.84 3.85
CA GLN A 40 10.95 -28.95 4.67
C GLN A 40 12.46 -29.19 4.51
N GLY A 41 13.18 -28.39 3.72
CA GLY A 41 14.60 -28.57 3.45
C GLY A 41 14.92 -29.81 2.60
N LYS A 42 13.94 -30.35 1.87
CA LYS A 42 14.10 -31.50 0.98
C LYS A 42 14.25 -31.05 -0.46
N GLU A 43 15.15 -31.67 -1.21
CA GLU A 43 15.26 -31.48 -2.65
C GLU A 43 14.09 -32.17 -3.37
N TYR A 44 13.34 -31.41 -4.16
CA TYR A 44 12.21 -31.94 -4.92
C TYR A 44 12.50 -31.82 -6.42
N GLY A 45 12.67 -32.97 -7.08
CA GLY A 45 12.66 -33.05 -8.53
C GLY A 45 13.95 -32.64 -9.25
N GLY A 46 15.13 -33.06 -8.76
CA GLY A 46 16.40 -32.93 -9.50
C GLY A 46 16.75 -31.48 -9.90
N SER A 47 17.76 -31.32 -10.75
CA SER A 47 18.29 -30.02 -11.20
C SER A 47 17.37 -29.26 -12.17
N PHE A 48 16.04 -29.38 -12.04
CA PHE A 48 15.13 -28.44 -12.70
C PHE A 48 15.33 -27.07 -12.07
N MET A 49 16.28 -26.31 -12.63
CA MET A 49 16.33 -24.87 -12.44
C MET A 49 14.99 -24.32 -12.93
N ILE A 50 14.09 -24.03 -11.99
CA ILE A 50 12.89 -23.24 -12.25
C ILE A 50 13.42 -21.83 -12.54
N PHE A 51 13.67 -21.53 -13.82
CA PHE A 51 13.90 -20.16 -14.27
C PHE A 51 12.74 -19.31 -13.75
N GLY A 52 13.04 -18.44 -12.79
CA GLY A 52 12.04 -17.69 -12.03
C GLY A 52 12.18 -17.78 -10.51
N GLU A 53 13.14 -18.52 -9.95
CA GLU A 53 13.32 -18.57 -8.47
C GLU A 53 13.43 -17.18 -7.82
N LYS A 54 14.14 -16.23 -8.45
CA LYS A 54 14.21 -14.84 -7.95
C LYS A 54 12.89 -14.10 -8.04
N GLU A 55 12.09 -14.39 -9.07
CA GLU A 55 10.78 -13.77 -9.29
C GLU A 55 9.75 -14.34 -8.30
N ILE A 56 9.83 -15.65 -8.02
CA ILE A 56 9.01 -16.33 -7.02
C ILE A 56 9.39 -15.86 -5.61
N GLU A 57 10.67 -15.73 -5.28
CA GLU A 57 11.09 -15.16 -3.99
C GLU A 57 10.65 -13.69 -3.83
N GLN A 58 10.59 -12.95 -4.92
CA GLN A 58 10.09 -11.57 -4.91
C GLN A 58 8.57 -11.52 -4.71
N GLU A 59 7.82 -12.38 -5.41
CA GLU A 59 6.37 -12.54 -5.24
C GLU A 59 6.02 -12.99 -3.82
N ASP A 60 6.74 -13.97 -3.26
CA ASP A 60 6.56 -14.42 -1.88
C ASP A 60 6.84 -13.29 -0.88
N LYS A 61 7.89 -12.49 -1.10
CA LYS A 61 8.16 -11.30 -0.27
C LYS A 61 7.04 -10.28 -0.37
N GLU A 62 6.47 -10.06 -1.55
CA GLU A 62 5.35 -9.15 -1.77
C GLU A 62 4.07 -9.63 -1.09
N ILE A 63 3.76 -10.93 -1.19
CA ILE A 63 2.62 -11.56 -0.49
C ILE A 63 2.78 -11.43 1.03
N VAL A 64 3.97 -11.68 1.57
CA VAL A 64 4.26 -11.50 3.01
C VAL A 64 4.12 -10.04 3.41
N LEU A 65 4.60 -9.10 2.59
CA LEU A 65 4.48 -7.67 2.85
C LEU A 65 3.01 -7.24 2.87
N LYS A 66 2.22 -7.68 1.89
CA LYS A 66 0.79 -7.38 1.78
C LYS A 66 0.03 -7.89 2.99
N ARG A 67 0.29 -9.14 3.41
CA ARG A 67 -0.33 -9.71 4.61
C ARG A 67 0.09 -8.98 5.88
N LYS A 68 1.33 -8.49 5.96
CA LYS A 68 1.81 -7.69 7.09
C LYS A 68 1.10 -6.33 7.16
N VAL A 69 0.85 -5.69 6.01
CA VAL A 69 0.09 -4.42 5.93
C VAL A 69 -1.36 -4.63 6.34
N GLU A 70 -2.00 -5.71 5.89
CA GLU A 70 -3.37 -6.08 6.31
C GLU A 70 -3.46 -6.27 7.83
N LEU A 71 -2.50 -6.96 8.43
CA LEU A 71 -2.44 -7.15 9.89
C LEU A 71 -2.21 -5.82 10.65
N LEU A 72 -1.40 -4.90 10.12
CA LEU A 72 -1.21 -3.58 10.74
C LEU A 72 -2.51 -2.77 10.74
N ASN A 73 -3.25 -2.79 9.63
CA ASN A 73 -4.55 -2.12 9.53
C ASN A 73 -5.57 -2.71 10.52
N GLU A 74 -5.55 -4.03 10.75
CA GLU A 74 -6.39 -4.67 11.76
C GLU A 74 -6.02 -4.24 13.19
N VAL A 75 -4.72 -4.12 13.49
CA VAL A 75 -4.22 -3.66 14.79
C VAL A 75 -4.65 -2.21 15.07
N ASP A 76 -4.54 -1.34 14.08
CA ASP A 76 -4.96 0.07 14.21
C ASP A 76 -6.47 0.17 14.51
N GLY A 77 -7.29 -0.64 13.83
CA GLY A 77 -8.73 -0.72 14.10
C GLY A 77 -9.05 -1.22 15.51
N LEU A 78 -8.27 -2.18 16.04
CA LEU A 78 -8.42 -2.66 17.41
C LEU A 78 -7.99 -1.61 18.44
N GLU A 79 -6.96 -0.81 18.15
CA GLU A 79 -6.50 0.26 19.03
C GLU A 79 -7.56 1.37 19.16
N GLU A 80 -8.20 1.78 18.06
CA GLU A 80 -9.32 2.73 18.10
C GLU A 80 -10.50 2.20 18.92
N GLN A 81 -10.81 0.90 18.77
CA GLN A 81 -11.87 0.25 19.55
C GLN A 81 -11.51 0.19 21.05
N ALA A 82 -10.23 0.01 21.38
CA ALA A 82 -9.75 0.04 22.76
C ALA A 82 -9.86 1.44 23.36
N LYS A 83 -9.50 2.49 22.62
CA LYS A 83 -9.64 3.89 23.06
C LYS A 83 -11.09 4.26 23.36
N THR A 84 -12.03 3.88 22.48
CA THR A 84 -13.47 4.12 22.71
C THR A 84 -14.00 3.42 23.96
N LYS A 85 -13.60 2.16 24.21
CA LYS A 85 -13.99 1.44 25.43
C LYS A 85 -13.43 2.08 26.71
N VAL A 86 -12.21 2.60 26.67
CA VAL A 86 -11.61 3.32 27.80
C VAL A 86 -12.41 4.59 28.13
N ASP A 87 -12.81 5.36 27.11
CA ASP A 87 -13.62 6.58 27.28
C ASP A 87 -15.01 6.27 27.86
N GLU A 88 -15.65 5.18 27.41
CA GLU A 88 -16.92 4.72 27.98
C GLU A 88 -16.81 4.35 29.47
N VAL A 89 -15.75 3.62 29.84
CA VAL A 89 -15.50 3.25 31.24
C VAL A 89 -15.27 4.51 32.10
N GLN A 90 -14.57 5.52 31.58
CA GLN A 90 -14.39 6.79 32.29
C GLN A 90 -15.72 7.53 32.48
N LYS A 91 -16.58 7.59 31.45
CA LYS A 91 -17.92 8.19 31.54
C LYS A 91 -18.79 7.46 32.58
N LEU A 92 -18.79 6.13 32.58
CA LEU A 92 -19.54 5.33 33.56
C LEU A 92 -19.04 5.57 35.00
N LYS A 93 -17.72 5.66 35.19
CA LYS A 93 -17.13 5.97 36.50
C LYS A 93 -17.57 7.35 37.01
N TYR A 94 -17.64 8.35 36.13
CA TYR A 94 -18.14 9.68 36.47
C TYR A 94 -19.62 9.67 36.88
N VAL A 95 -20.48 8.97 36.12
CA VAL A 95 -21.91 8.85 36.46
C VAL A 95 -22.13 8.12 37.78
N SER A 96 -21.41 7.03 38.02
CA SER A 96 -21.46 6.28 39.29
C SER A 96 -21.07 7.17 40.48
N GLN A 97 -20.02 7.98 40.32
CA GLN A 97 -19.59 8.95 41.33
C GLN A 97 -20.70 9.98 41.63
N GLN A 98 -21.35 10.54 40.60
CA GLN A 98 -22.46 11.50 40.78
C GLN A 98 -23.64 10.86 41.52
N GLN A 99 -24.01 9.61 41.20
CA GLN A 99 -25.07 8.90 41.90
C GLN A 99 -24.76 8.69 43.39
N SER A 100 -23.50 8.41 43.74
CA SER A 100 -23.08 8.26 45.14
C SER A 100 -23.24 9.56 45.94
N ILE A 101 -22.95 10.71 45.31
CA ILE A 101 -23.13 12.04 45.90
C ILE A 101 -24.62 12.32 46.15
N ILE A 102 -25.48 12.04 45.16
CA ILE A 102 -26.93 12.24 45.27
C ILE A 102 -27.52 11.38 46.40
N LYS A 103 -27.12 10.11 46.51
CA LYS A 103 -27.58 9.20 47.58
C LYS A 103 -27.17 9.71 48.96
N THR A 104 -25.95 10.23 49.09
CA THR A 104 -25.44 10.79 50.35
C THR A 104 -26.22 12.05 50.75
N ASN A 105 -26.49 12.94 49.81
CA ASN A 105 -27.26 14.16 50.06
C ASN A 105 -28.73 13.86 50.43
N LYS A 106 -29.38 12.86 49.81
CA LYS A 106 -30.72 12.43 50.22
C LYS A 106 -30.74 11.92 51.66
N LYS A 107 -29.75 11.13 52.09
CA LYS A 107 -29.69 10.61 53.47
C LYS A 107 -29.56 11.72 54.52
N ILE A 108 -28.95 12.86 54.17
CA ILE A 108 -28.83 14.03 55.05
C ILE A 108 -30.18 14.76 55.21
N ILE A 109 -31.07 14.69 54.22
CA ILE A 109 -32.36 15.43 54.21
C ILE A 109 -33.44 14.72 55.06
N TYR A 110 -33.37 13.40 55.24
CA TYR A 110 -34.38 12.62 55.99
C TYR A 110 -34.04 12.36 57.47
N GLN A 111 -33.08 13.07 58.05
CA GLN A 111 -32.95 13.12 59.52
C GLN A 111 -33.89 14.20 60.04
N GLU A 112 -35.17 13.85 60.12
CA GLU A 112 -36.16 14.57 60.91
C GLU A 112 -35.82 14.40 62.40
N PRO A 113 -35.85 15.48 63.21
CA PRO A 113 -35.77 15.36 64.66
C PRO A 113 -37.08 14.74 65.15
N GLU A 114 -37.05 13.48 65.56
CA GLU A 114 -38.09 12.90 66.41
C GLU A 114 -37.99 13.55 67.79
N ASP A 115 -38.70 14.66 67.96
CA ASP A 115 -39.06 15.22 69.26
C ASP A 115 -40.32 14.48 69.75
N GLU A 116 -40.13 13.50 70.64
CA GLU A 116 -41.21 12.95 71.46
C GLU A 116 -41.64 14.00 72.50
N GLU A 117 -42.88 14.49 72.36
CA GLU A 117 -43.59 15.24 73.40
C GLU A 117 -44.12 14.28 74.47
N GLU A 118 -43.74 14.49 75.74
CA GLU A 118 -44.57 14.05 76.88
C GLU A 118 -44.59 15.11 77.99
N MET A 119 -45.81 15.38 78.48
CA MET A 119 -46.23 16.48 79.34
C MET A 119 -45.94 16.27 80.85
N VAL A 120 -45.42 17.35 81.47
CA VAL A 120 -45.85 17.99 82.75
C VAL A 120 -46.02 17.10 84.00
N TYR A 121 -45.19 17.33 85.05
CA TYR A 121 -45.69 17.91 86.32
C TYR A 121 -44.58 18.51 87.20
N SER A 122 -45.00 19.54 87.92
CA SER A 122 -44.30 20.54 88.71
C SER A 122 -43.41 20.04 89.87
N GLY A 123 -42.35 20.79 90.16
CA GLY A 123 -41.82 20.95 91.52
C GLY A 123 -40.29 20.94 91.62
N LYS A 124 -39.77 21.97 92.31
CA LYS A 124 -38.38 22.20 92.72
C LYS A 124 -37.54 23.08 91.80
N ASP A 125 -37.76 24.36 92.03
CA ASP A 125 -36.82 25.45 91.93
C ASP A 125 -35.38 25.10 92.35
N GLU A 126 -34.46 25.85 91.75
CA GLU A 126 -33.02 26.01 92.04
C GLU A 126 -31.98 25.06 91.42
N LYS A 127 -32.33 23.92 90.80
CA LYS A 127 -31.33 23.09 90.07
C LYS A 127 -31.31 23.23 88.53
N VAL A 128 -32.29 23.91 87.93
CA VAL A 128 -32.43 24.00 86.45
C VAL A 128 -31.52 25.07 85.82
N LYS A 129 -31.23 26.17 86.53
CA LYS A 129 -30.30 27.22 86.04
C LYS A 129 -28.84 26.74 85.90
N GLN A 130 -28.45 25.65 86.56
CA GLN A 130 -27.11 25.06 86.42
C GLN A 130 -27.01 24.13 85.19
N LYS A 131 -28.06 23.34 84.91
CA LYS A 131 -28.09 22.42 83.75
C LYS A 131 -28.14 23.16 82.41
N ASP A 132 -28.86 24.28 82.32
CA ASP A 132 -28.90 25.10 81.10
C ASP A 132 -27.57 25.83 80.83
N LYS A 133 -26.87 26.25 81.88
CA LYS A 133 -25.51 26.81 81.75
C LYS A 133 -24.52 25.76 81.23
N GLU A 134 -24.66 24.51 81.66
CA GLU A 134 -23.79 23.41 81.24
C GLU A 134 -24.09 22.93 79.80
N LYS A 135 -25.37 22.86 79.41
CA LYS A 135 -25.81 22.55 78.04
C LYS A 135 -25.38 23.65 77.04
N LYS A 136 -25.44 24.92 77.45
CA LYS A 136 -24.93 26.06 76.64
C LYS A 136 -23.41 25.99 76.47
N LYS A 137 -22.66 25.61 77.52
CA LYS A 137 -21.20 25.44 77.48
C LYS A 137 -20.76 24.24 76.63
N GLN A 138 -21.54 23.15 76.59
CA GLN A 138 -21.29 22.01 75.70
C GLN A 138 -21.56 22.35 74.22
N LYS A 139 -22.67 23.05 73.92
CA LYS A 139 -22.95 23.54 72.56
C LYS A 139 -21.87 24.50 72.03
N GLU A 140 -21.32 25.34 72.91
CA GLU A 140 -20.22 26.25 72.54
C GLU A 140 -18.92 25.49 72.23
N LYS A 141 -18.56 24.50 73.05
CA LYS A 141 -17.41 23.61 72.80
C LYS A 141 -17.56 22.79 71.51
N GLU A 142 -18.76 22.34 71.18
CA GLU A 142 -19.01 21.59 69.94
C GLU A 142 -18.91 22.49 68.70
N LYS A 143 -19.44 23.71 68.78
CA LYS A 143 -19.31 24.72 67.72
C LYS A 143 -17.85 25.13 67.50
N GLU A 144 -17.06 25.19 68.56
CA GLU A 144 -15.62 25.44 68.48
C GLU A 144 -14.85 24.28 67.83
N ARG A 145 -15.16 23.02 68.19
CA ARG A 145 -14.59 21.82 67.54
C ARG A 145 -14.92 21.73 66.05
N LEU A 146 -16.13 22.13 65.64
CA LEU A 146 -16.53 22.19 64.23
C LEU A 146 -15.75 23.25 63.45
N LYS A 147 -15.57 24.45 64.03
CA LYS A 147 -14.73 25.51 63.44
C LYS A 147 -13.27 25.07 63.33
N GLU A 148 -12.73 24.36 64.31
CA GLU A 148 -11.36 23.81 64.25
C GLU A 148 -11.21 22.74 63.16
N LYS A 149 -12.19 21.83 63.00
CA LYS A 149 -12.21 20.85 61.91
C LYS A 149 -12.28 21.50 60.53
N GLN A 150 -13.07 22.58 60.36
CA GLN A 150 -13.12 23.33 59.10
C GLN A 150 -11.78 23.99 58.78
N ARG A 151 -11.15 24.65 59.76
CA ARG A 151 -9.81 25.24 59.60
C ARG A 151 -8.74 24.20 59.23
N LYS A 152 -8.77 23.00 59.82
CA LYS A 152 -7.86 21.90 59.44
C LYS A 152 -8.09 21.44 57.99
N LYS A 153 -9.35 21.30 57.55
CA LYS A 153 -9.67 20.93 56.17
C LYS A 153 -9.25 21.99 55.14
N GLU A 154 -9.37 23.28 55.47
CA GLU A 154 -8.91 24.36 54.60
C GLU A 154 -7.38 24.35 54.46
N LYS A 155 -6.67 24.21 55.58
CA LYS A 155 -5.20 24.11 55.59
C LYS A 155 -4.69 22.89 54.81
N GLU A 156 -5.39 21.76 54.89
CA GLU A 156 -5.04 20.56 54.12
C GLU A 156 -5.30 20.73 52.61
N LYS A 157 -6.38 21.42 52.22
CA LYS A 157 -6.65 21.76 50.81
C LYS A 157 -5.61 22.72 50.24
N GLU A 158 -5.14 23.68 51.04
CA GLU A 158 -4.10 24.63 50.65
C GLU A 158 -2.76 23.92 50.43
N ASN A 159 -2.33 23.09 51.39
CA ASN A 159 -1.12 22.26 51.24
C ASN A 159 -1.20 21.31 50.03
N LYS A 160 -2.38 20.75 49.72
CA LYS A 160 -2.55 19.90 48.54
C LYS A 160 -2.40 20.68 47.23
N LYS A 161 -2.92 21.91 47.16
CA LYS A 161 -2.77 22.79 45.99
C LYS A 161 -1.31 23.22 45.80
N GLU A 162 -0.58 23.45 46.88
CA GLU A 162 0.84 23.80 46.83
C GLU A 162 1.68 22.64 46.27
N ARG A 163 1.48 21.41 46.77
CA ARG A 163 2.13 20.20 46.23
C ARG A 163 1.81 19.94 44.76
N GLU A 164 0.57 20.18 44.33
CA GLU A 164 0.21 20.07 42.90
C GLU A 164 0.91 21.11 42.01
N LYS A 165 1.13 22.33 42.53
CA LYS A 165 1.87 23.37 41.80
C LYS A 165 3.36 23.02 41.67
N GLU A 166 3.97 22.47 42.72
CA GLU A 166 5.36 22.00 42.67
C GLU A 166 5.54 20.83 41.70
N ALA A 167 4.66 19.82 41.76
CA ALA A 167 4.71 18.68 40.84
C ALA A 167 4.51 19.09 39.37
N LYS A 168 3.68 20.10 39.09
CA LYS A 168 3.53 20.65 37.73
C LYS A 168 4.77 21.40 37.26
N LYS A 169 5.45 22.11 38.16
CA LYS A 169 6.70 22.82 37.84
C LYS A 169 7.85 21.85 37.56
N GLU A 170 7.89 20.73 38.28
CA GLU A 170 8.90 19.68 38.09
C GLU A 170 8.70 18.93 36.75
N LYS A 171 7.46 18.55 36.43
CA LYS A 171 7.11 17.95 35.12
C LYS A 171 7.36 18.89 33.93
N GLY A 172 7.27 20.20 34.13
CA GLY A 172 7.62 21.19 33.11
C GLY A 172 9.10 21.15 32.75
N LYS A 173 9.97 21.12 33.77
CA LYS A 173 11.43 21.07 33.56
C LYS A 173 11.90 19.79 32.89
N GLU A 174 11.32 18.65 33.27
CA GLU A 174 11.63 17.35 32.66
C GLU A 174 11.22 17.31 31.17
N LYS A 175 10.07 17.93 30.82
CA LYS A 175 9.60 18.01 29.44
C LYS A 175 10.48 18.92 28.56
N ASP A 176 11.04 19.99 29.13
CA ASP A 176 11.95 20.87 28.41
C ASP A 176 13.31 20.19 28.16
N GLN A 177 13.83 19.42 29.13
CA GLN A 177 15.03 18.61 28.95
C GLN A 177 14.86 17.54 27.86
N LEU A 178 13.74 16.81 27.87
CA LEU A 178 13.43 15.80 26.84
C LEU A 178 13.30 16.40 25.43
N LYS A 179 12.83 17.64 25.31
CA LYS A 179 12.77 18.32 24.01
C LYS A 179 14.14 18.71 23.50
N GLU A 180 15.03 19.14 24.39
CA GLU A 180 16.39 19.53 24.02
C GLU A 180 17.20 18.30 23.56
N GLU A 181 17.10 17.18 24.27
CA GLU A 181 17.71 15.89 23.90
C GLU A 181 17.17 15.35 22.56
N TYR A 182 15.86 15.52 22.31
CA TYR A 182 15.25 15.12 21.03
C TYR A 182 15.76 15.97 19.85
N ILE A 183 15.92 17.28 20.02
CA ILE A 183 16.45 18.18 18.98
C ILE A 183 17.91 17.83 18.64
N GLU A 184 18.72 17.50 19.66
CA GLU A 184 20.11 17.09 19.46
C GLU A 184 20.21 15.77 18.69
N ALA A 185 19.40 14.77 19.04
CA ALA A 185 19.34 13.49 18.32
C ALA A 185 18.89 13.64 16.86
N GLN A 186 17.94 14.53 16.58
CA GLN A 186 17.46 14.78 15.21
C GLN A 186 18.57 15.38 14.33
N ASN A 187 19.35 16.32 14.87
CA ASN A 187 20.46 16.95 14.15
C ASN A 187 21.59 15.95 13.79
N ASP A 188 21.85 14.97 14.64
CA ASP A 188 22.83 13.92 14.36
C ASP A 188 22.40 12.96 13.24
N VAL A 189 21.08 12.69 13.13
CA VAL A 189 20.51 11.87 12.04
C VAL A 189 20.65 12.60 10.70
N ASP A 190 20.27 13.88 10.64
CA ASP A 190 20.35 14.68 9.41
C ASP A 190 21.80 14.81 8.92
N LYS A 191 22.76 14.97 9.85
CA LYS A 191 24.18 15.05 9.53
C LYS A 191 24.73 13.73 8.98
N LYS A 192 24.25 12.59 9.50
CA LYS A 192 24.64 11.25 9.02
C LYS A 192 24.08 10.97 7.62
N GLU A 193 22.84 11.38 7.36
CA GLU A 193 22.20 11.20 6.05
C GLU A 193 22.89 12.04 4.96
N GLN A 194 23.26 13.29 5.26
CA GLN A 194 24.04 14.12 4.34
C GLN A 194 25.40 13.51 3.99
N LEU A 195 26.08 12.89 4.96
CA LEU A 195 27.36 12.23 4.73
C LEU A 195 27.22 11.01 3.80
N GLU A 196 26.16 10.21 3.97
CA GLU A 196 25.87 9.05 3.14
C GLU A 196 25.51 9.46 1.70
N GLN A 197 24.73 10.53 1.52
CA GLN A 197 24.41 11.06 0.20
C GLN A 197 25.66 11.58 -0.55
N GLN A 198 26.60 12.23 0.15
CA GLN A 198 27.87 12.65 -0.45
C GLN A 198 28.74 11.46 -0.89
N MET A 199 28.80 10.40 -0.08
CA MET A 199 29.53 9.17 -0.43
C MET A 199 28.95 8.50 -1.68
N LYS A 200 27.61 8.35 -1.74
CA LYS A 200 26.92 7.77 -2.91
C LYS A 200 27.12 8.60 -4.19
N LYS A 201 27.14 9.93 -4.06
CA LYS A 201 27.40 10.81 -5.21
C LYS A 201 28.84 10.64 -5.73
N LYS A 202 29.82 10.56 -4.84
CA LYS A 202 31.23 10.37 -5.19
C LYS A 202 31.49 9.01 -5.85
N GLU A 203 30.84 7.95 -5.36
CA GLU A 203 30.93 6.60 -5.94
C GLU A 203 30.30 6.53 -7.34
N LYS A 204 29.16 7.22 -7.54
CA LYS A 204 28.49 7.30 -8.85
C LYS A 204 29.32 8.06 -9.87
N ASP A 205 29.98 9.14 -9.47
CA ASP A 205 30.85 9.93 -10.34
C ASP A 205 32.12 9.14 -10.74
N GLU A 206 32.69 8.32 -9.85
CA GLU A 206 33.78 7.39 -10.19
C GLU A 206 33.35 6.26 -11.14
N GLN A 207 32.11 5.78 -11.03
CA GLN A 207 31.56 4.74 -11.90
C GLN A 207 31.32 5.25 -13.32
N ILE A 208 30.79 6.48 -13.46
CA ILE A 208 30.59 7.15 -14.76
C ILE A 208 31.94 7.41 -15.46
N GLN A 209 32.99 7.78 -14.72
CA GLN A 209 34.32 7.98 -15.30
C GLN A 209 34.99 6.67 -15.76
N LYS A 210 34.67 5.53 -15.13
CA LYS A 210 35.14 4.22 -15.59
C LYS A 210 34.39 3.73 -16.84
N GLU A 211 33.09 4.00 -16.94
CA GLU A 211 32.30 3.65 -18.13
C GLU A 211 32.64 4.50 -19.37
N GLN A 212 33.06 5.76 -19.20
CA GLN A 212 33.47 6.61 -20.33
C GLN A 212 34.86 6.29 -20.92
N LYS A 213 35.67 5.44 -20.27
CA LYS A 213 37.02 5.08 -20.75
C LYS A 213 37.14 3.66 -21.33
N VAL A 214 36.08 2.86 -21.31
CA VAL A 214 36.09 1.49 -21.85
C VAL A 214 35.22 1.43 -23.12
N GLY A 215 35.87 1.59 -24.28
CA GLY A 215 35.48 0.90 -25.51
C GLY A 215 34.31 1.49 -26.32
N GLN A 216 34.65 2.41 -27.23
CA GLN A 216 34.09 2.36 -28.59
C GLN A 216 34.57 1.05 -29.24
N THR A 217 33.95 -0.06 -28.87
CA THR A 217 33.84 -1.25 -29.70
C THR A 217 32.45 -1.21 -30.28
N ASP A 218 32.35 -1.31 -31.61
CA ASP A 218 31.09 -1.41 -32.34
C ASP A 218 30.30 -2.63 -31.83
N ILE A 219 29.50 -2.44 -30.77
CA ILE A 219 28.58 -3.47 -30.31
C ILE A 219 27.50 -3.54 -31.39
N PRO A 220 27.36 -4.66 -32.10
CA PRO A 220 26.36 -4.80 -33.13
C PRO A 220 24.98 -4.51 -32.54
N ALA A 221 24.23 -3.63 -33.19
CA ALA A 221 22.92 -3.21 -32.72
C ALA A 221 22.06 -4.44 -32.40
N PRO A 222 21.37 -4.47 -31.25
CA PRO A 222 20.60 -5.63 -30.83
C PRO A 222 19.48 -5.91 -31.83
N LYS A 223 19.51 -7.09 -32.44
CA LYS A 223 18.48 -7.55 -33.38
C LYS A 223 17.18 -7.83 -32.64
N ILE A 224 16.06 -7.35 -33.19
CA ILE A 224 14.71 -7.60 -32.66
C ILE A 224 14.18 -8.89 -33.29
N ARG A 225 13.83 -9.87 -32.46
CA ARG A 225 13.20 -11.12 -32.92
C ARG A 225 11.69 -10.93 -33.00
N THR A 226 11.08 -11.62 -33.95
CA THR A 226 9.64 -11.58 -34.17
C THR A 226 9.01 -12.91 -33.83
N GLU A 227 7.96 -12.85 -33.00
CA GLU A 227 7.09 -13.98 -32.70
C GLU A 227 5.71 -13.66 -33.30
N ILE A 228 5.36 -14.39 -34.37
CA ILE A 228 4.15 -14.14 -35.14
C ILE A 228 3.05 -15.07 -34.63
N GLN A 229 1.94 -14.49 -34.19
CA GLN A 229 0.73 -15.25 -33.88
C GLN A 229 -0.27 -15.05 -35.02
N ILE A 230 -0.37 -16.05 -35.88
CA ILE A 230 -1.36 -16.10 -36.96
C ILE A 230 -2.60 -16.79 -36.40
N ALA A 231 -3.69 -16.04 -36.23
CA ALA A 231 -4.98 -16.57 -35.82
C ALA A 231 -6.09 -15.98 -36.69
N ASP A 232 -7.20 -16.72 -36.84
CA ASP A 232 -8.41 -16.18 -37.44
C ASP A 232 -9.20 -15.44 -36.37
N PHE A 233 -9.21 -14.11 -36.44
CA PHE A 233 -9.88 -13.27 -35.46
C PHE A 233 -11.34 -12.97 -35.82
N ARG A 234 -11.88 -13.53 -36.90
CA ARG A 234 -13.23 -13.20 -37.36
C ARG A 234 -14.30 -13.53 -36.32
N GLY A 235 -15.10 -12.52 -35.96
CA GLY A 235 -16.26 -12.68 -35.09
C GLY A 235 -15.94 -13.07 -33.66
N ILE A 236 -14.71 -12.81 -33.18
CA ILE A 236 -14.30 -13.11 -31.80
C ILE A 236 -13.69 -11.90 -31.11
N ILE A 237 -13.81 -11.88 -29.79
CA ILE A 237 -13.03 -10.99 -28.93
C ILE A 237 -11.79 -11.77 -28.48
N SER A 238 -10.60 -11.25 -28.78
CA SER A 238 -9.34 -11.88 -28.41
C SER A 238 -8.46 -10.92 -27.61
N ARG A 239 -7.57 -11.48 -26.80
CA ARG A 239 -6.54 -10.76 -26.07
C ARG A 239 -5.18 -11.37 -26.35
N THR A 240 -4.22 -10.53 -26.66
CA THR A 240 -2.81 -10.91 -26.79
C THR A 240 -2.03 -10.14 -25.74
N GLY A 241 -1.31 -10.86 -24.88
CA GLY A 241 -0.43 -10.28 -23.86
C GLY A 241 1.02 -10.59 -24.15
N ALA A 242 1.91 -9.64 -23.83
CA ALA A 242 3.35 -9.78 -23.96
C ALA A 242 4.06 -9.22 -22.72
N VAL A 243 5.02 -9.97 -22.20
CA VAL A 243 5.89 -9.57 -21.09
C VAL A 243 7.32 -9.52 -21.60
N MET A 244 7.95 -8.34 -21.52
CA MET A 244 9.30 -8.11 -22.04
C MET A 244 10.06 -7.09 -21.18
N GLN A 245 11.39 -7.07 -21.27
CA GLN A 245 12.20 -6.14 -20.47
C GLN A 245 11.94 -4.69 -20.89
N THR A 246 11.58 -3.82 -19.94
CA THR A 246 11.22 -2.42 -20.22
C THR A 246 12.37 -1.65 -20.85
N LYS A 247 13.62 -1.98 -20.53
CA LYS A 247 14.81 -1.29 -21.07
C LYS A 247 15.14 -1.70 -22.52
N ARG A 248 14.55 -2.77 -23.04
CA ARG A 248 14.84 -3.31 -24.37
C ARG A 248 13.78 -2.86 -25.37
N HIS A 249 14.17 -2.81 -26.64
CA HIS A 249 13.23 -2.53 -27.72
C HIS A 249 12.34 -3.74 -27.98
N GLY A 250 11.05 -3.48 -28.14
CA GLY A 250 10.03 -4.47 -28.42
C GLY A 250 8.65 -3.84 -28.50
N GLY A 251 7.62 -4.66 -28.64
CA GLY A 251 6.25 -4.19 -28.74
C GLY A 251 5.24 -5.24 -29.18
N ILE A 252 4.00 -4.82 -29.37
CA ILE A 252 2.94 -5.59 -30.02
C ILE A 252 2.49 -4.81 -31.25
N ALA A 253 2.46 -5.47 -32.40
CA ALA A 253 2.02 -4.89 -33.66
C ALA A 253 0.77 -5.62 -34.21
N ILE A 254 -0.11 -4.86 -34.85
CA ILE A 254 -1.22 -5.33 -35.67
C ILE A 254 -0.87 -4.99 -37.12
N VAL A 255 -0.80 -6.00 -37.97
CA VAL A 255 -0.48 -5.83 -39.39
C VAL A 255 -1.50 -6.52 -40.28
N SER A 256 -1.56 -6.13 -41.55
CA SER A 256 -2.35 -6.85 -42.55
C SER A 256 -1.90 -8.31 -42.66
N ALA A 257 -2.83 -9.23 -42.96
CA ALA A 257 -2.47 -10.61 -43.26
C ALA A 257 -1.54 -10.77 -44.47
N SER A 258 -1.50 -9.80 -45.38
CA SER A 258 -0.58 -9.78 -46.52
C SER A 258 0.82 -9.27 -46.17
N GLU A 259 0.99 -8.60 -45.03
CA GLU A 259 2.28 -8.03 -44.65
C GLU A 259 3.25 -9.16 -44.27
N GLU A 260 4.44 -9.12 -44.88
CA GLU A 260 5.54 -10.02 -44.58
C GLU A 260 6.45 -9.36 -43.55
N ILE A 261 6.57 -9.99 -42.37
CA ILE A 261 7.41 -9.51 -41.29
C ILE A 261 8.66 -10.40 -41.20
N PRO A 262 9.87 -9.84 -41.44
CA PRO A 262 11.13 -10.55 -41.24
C PRO A 262 11.26 -11.19 -39.85
N LYS A 263 12.00 -12.30 -39.75
CA LYS A 263 12.29 -12.97 -38.47
C LYS A 263 13.16 -12.13 -37.53
N GLU A 264 14.02 -11.31 -38.12
CA GLU A 264 14.91 -10.37 -37.44
C GLU A 264 14.70 -8.98 -38.04
N LEU A 265 14.56 -7.98 -37.19
CA LEU A 265 14.37 -6.58 -37.57
C LEU A 265 15.36 -5.68 -36.82
N SER A 266 15.78 -4.62 -37.48
CA SER A 266 16.37 -3.45 -36.84
C SER A 266 15.29 -2.62 -36.13
N GLN A 267 15.71 -1.70 -35.27
CA GLN A 267 14.78 -0.80 -34.59
C GLN A 267 14.05 0.13 -35.56
N GLU A 268 14.71 0.56 -36.62
CA GLU A 268 14.13 1.42 -37.66
C GLU A 268 13.08 0.66 -38.47
N GLU A 269 13.40 -0.56 -38.91
CA GLU A 269 12.43 -1.42 -39.61
C GLU A 269 11.22 -1.74 -38.73
N MET A 270 11.42 -2.00 -37.43
CA MET A 270 10.32 -2.19 -36.48
C MET A 270 9.38 -0.97 -36.45
N LEU A 271 9.93 0.25 -36.37
CA LEU A 271 9.13 1.47 -36.34
C LEU A 271 8.36 1.69 -37.64
N ASN A 272 8.93 1.28 -38.78
CA ASN A 272 8.35 1.46 -40.10
C ASN A 272 7.45 0.30 -40.57
N ILE A 273 7.05 -0.61 -39.68
CA ILE A 273 6.08 -1.66 -40.00
C ILE A 273 4.76 -1.03 -40.50
N ARG A 274 4.23 -1.53 -41.62
CA ARG A 274 2.91 -1.12 -42.14
C ARG A 274 1.80 -1.76 -41.29
N GLY A 275 1.22 -0.96 -40.41
CA GLY A 275 0.39 -1.45 -39.33
C GLY A 275 0.30 -0.47 -38.17
N VAL A 276 -0.16 -0.99 -37.05
CA VAL A 276 -0.19 -0.29 -35.76
C VAL A 276 0.78 -0.99 -34.81
N LEU A 277 1.73 -0.25 -34.25
CA LEU A 277 2.75 -0.75 -33.34
C LEU A 277 2.64 -0.06 -31.98
N PHE A 278 2.52 -0.84 -30.91
CA PHE A 278 2.68 -0.36 -29.54
C PHE A 278 4.04 -0.78 -28.98
N LYS A 279 4.93 0.19 -28.76
CA LYS A 279 6.38 0.01 -28.52
C LYS A 279 6.82 0.29 -27.08
N VAL A 280 7.82 -0.46 -26.62
CA VAL A 280 8.68 -0.17 -25.44
C VAL A 280 10.12 0.16 -25.88
N PRO A 281 10.92 0.94 -25.10
CA PRO A 281 10.70 1.43 -23.72
C PRO A 281 9.70 2.60 -23.58
N GLU A 282 9.36 3.27 -24.67
CA GLU A 282 8.71 4.58 -24.63
C GLU A 282 7.21 4.54 -24.31
N PHE A 283 6.59 3.35 -24.35
CA PHE A 283 5.14 3.17 -24.27
C PHE A 283 4.43 4.12 -25.25
N ALA A 284 4.74 3.95 -26.53
CA ALA A 284 4.25 4.80 -27.60
C ALA A 284 3.56 3.97 -28.68
N LEU A 285 2.48 4.53 -29.23
CA LEU A 285 1.68 3.93 -30.29
C LEU A 285 2.05 4.60 -31.62
N TYR A 286 2.37 3.79 -32.62
CA TYR A 286 2.71 4.22 -33.97
C TYR A 286 1.71 3.61 -34.96
N GLN A 287 1.42 4.33 -36.02
CA GLN A 287 0.66 3.85 -37.18
C GLN A 287 1.45 4.20 -38.43
N ASN A 288 1.87 3.19 -39.21
CA ASN A 288 2.69 3.36 -40.41
C ASN A 288 3.93 4.26 -40.19
N GLY A 289 4.66 4.04 -39.09
CA GLY A 289 5.83 4.85 -38.73
C GLY A 289 5.53 6.20 -38.05
N GLN A 290 4.29 6.69 -38.10
CA GLN A 290 3.91 7.95 -37.44
C GLN A 290 3.50 7.72 -35.99
N GLN A 291 4.09 8.46 -35.04
CA GLN A 291 3.71 8.38 -33.64
C GLN A 291 2.34 9.04 -33.41
N MET A 292 1.37 8.25 -32.97
CA MET A 292 -0.01 8.71 -32.68
C MET A 292 -0.21 9.04 -31.21
N TRP A 293 0.45 8.30 -30.32
CA TRP A 293 0.32 8.46 -28.88
C TRP A 293 1.62 8.12 -28.17
N LYS A 294 1.86 8.75 -27.01
CA LYS A 294 3.00 8.42 -26.14
C LYS A 294 2.62 8.65 -24.68
N ARG A 295 2.93 7.68 -23.83
CA ARG A 295 2.70 7.80 -22.39
C ARG A 295 3.54 8.92 -21.78
N ASN A 296 2.90 9.80 -21.02
CA ASN A 296 3.63 10.83 -20.27
C ASN A 296 4.20 10.22 -18.97
N LEU A 297 5.43 9.74 -19.03
CA LEU A 297 6.11 9.10 -17.90
C LEU A 297 6.31 10.04 -16.69
N ASN A 298 6.36 11.36 -16.91
CA ASN A 298 6.54 12.33 -15.82
C ASN A 298 5.29 12.48 -14.95
N VAL A 299 4.10 12.35 -15.53
CA VAL A 299 2.83 12.47 -14.79
C VAL A 299 2.61 11.26 -13.87
N VAL A 300 2.98 10.06 -14.33
CA VAL A 300 2.89 8.82 -13.54
C VAL A 300 3.79 8.88 -12.29
N ALA A 301 4.98 9.48 -12.45
CA ALA A 301 5.89 9.70 -11.32
C ALA A 301 5.27 10.59 -10.24
N GLN A 302 4.56 11.65 -10.63
CA GLN A 302 3.91 12.58 -9.71
C GLN A 302 2.66 11.98 -9.06
N GLN A 303 1.82 11.26 -9.81
CA GLN A 303 0.58 10.69 -9.29
C GLN A 303 0.86 9.58 -8.26
N THR A 304 1.91 8.77 -8.48
CA THR A 304 2.31 7.77 -7.49
C THR A 304 2.84 8.41 -6.20
N GLN A 305 3.56 9.54 -6.29
CA GLN A 305 4.03 10.28 -5.12
C GLN A 305 2.87 10.81 -4.28
N GLN A 306 1.77 11.26 -4.90
CA GLN A 306 0.60 11.74 -4.17
C GLN A 306 -0.15 10.62 -3.43
N LEU A 307 -0.30 9.42 -4.03
CA LEU A 307 -0.88 8.27 -3.31
C LEU A 307 -0.01 7.80 -2.14
N ALA A 308 1.32 7.86 -2.27
CA ALA A 308 2.24 7.53 -1.18
C ALA A 308 2.18 8.55 -0.03
N GLN A 309 1.87 9.82 -0.31
CA GLN A 309 1.71 10.85 0.73
C GLN A 309 0.33 10.80 1.39
N GLN A 310 -0.75 10.52 0.64
CA GLN A 310 -2.11 10.43 1.19
C GLN A 310 -2.33 9.21 2.10
N SER A 311 -1.58 8.13 1.91
CA SER A 311 -1.57 6.98 2.82
C SER A 311 -0.82 7.23 4.13
N SER A 312 -0.18 8.40 4.29
CA SER A 312 0.59 8.76 5.50
C SER A 312 -0.02 9.88 6.35
N SER A 313 -1.18 10.45 5.95
CA SER A 313 -1.77 11.61 6.64
C SER A 313 -3.15 11.34 7.22
N SER A 314 -3.22 10.57 8.30
CA SER A 314 -4.34 10.57 9.25
C SER A 314 -3.82 10.87 10.66
N SER A 315 -3.41 12.12 10.88
CA SER A 315 -3.27 12.71 12.22
C SER A 315 -3.40 14.23 12.09
N PRO A 316 -4.48 14.85 12.61
CA PRO A 316 -4.61 16.29 12.58
C PRO A 316 -4.00 16.90 13.85
N GLN A 317 -2.91 17.68 13.71
CA GLN A 317 -2.75 18.92 14.48
C GLN A 317 -1.61 19.81 13.97
N SER A 318 -2.04 21.02 13.58
CA SER A 318 -1.39 22.33 13.81
C SER A 318 -0.07 22.69 13.11
N THR A 319 -0.23 23.56 12.08
CA THR A 319 0.53 24.80 11.82
C THR A 319 2.01 24.85 12.24
N SER A 320 2.92 24.82 11.26
CA SER A 320 3.79 25.94 10.88
C SER A 320 4.64 25.59 9.64
N GLN A 321 4.81 26.59 8.79
CA GLN A 321 5.75 26.74 7.67
C GLN A 321 7.00 25.82 7.69
N THR A 322 7.29 25.12 6.59
CA THR A 322 8.63 25.13 5.96
C THR A 322 8.68 24.55 4.54
N SER A 323 9.37 25.30 3.67
CA SER A 323 10.18 24.94 2.50
C SER A 323 9.96 23.62 1.77
N THR A 324 9.58 23.77 0.50
CA THR A 324 9.83 22.87 -0.63
C THR A 324 11.24 22.27 -0.62
N GLN A 325 11.35 20.98 -0.31
CA GLN A 325 12.45 20.14 -0.76
C GLN A 325 11.91 19.18 -1.84
N SER A 326 12.26 19.47 -3.08
CA SER A 326 12.03 18.62 -4.24
C SER A 326 12.98 17.42 -4.21
N ALA A 327 12.56 16.35 -3.54
CA ALA A 327 13.24 15.06 -3.64
C ALA A 327 13.05 14.51 -5.07
N ASN A 328 14.13 14.52 -5.87
CA ASN A 328 14.20 13.84 -7.17
C ASN A 328 14.18 12.32 -6.97
N LEU A 329 13.03 11.74 -6.62
CA LEU A 329 12.80 10.30 -6.76
C LEU A 329 12.52 10.01 -8.24
N THR A 330 13.57 9.60 -8.94
CA THR A 330 13.43 8.96 -10.26
C THR A 330 12.73 7.63 -10.04
N GLN A 331 11.42 7.61 -10.23
CA GLN A 331 10.64 6.38 -10.12
C GLN A 331 11.17 5.40 -11.18
N GLN A 332 11.80 4.32 -10.72
CA GLN A 332 12.32 3.31 -11.63
C GLN A 332 11.12 2.58 -12.23
N LEU A 333 11.02 2.62 -13.56
CA LEU A 333 10.07 1.79 -14.30
C LEU A 333 10.27 0.31 -13.89
N PRO A 334 9.19 -0.49 -13.84
CA PRO A 334 9.32 -1.91 -13.56
C PRO A 334 10.30 -2.53 -14.57
N VAL A 335 11.07 -3.51 -14.11
CA VAL A 335 12.08 -4.19 -14.95
C VAL A 335 11.41 -4.84 -16.18
N TRP A 336 10.17 -5.30 -16.00
CA TRP A 336 9.35 -5.93 -17.02
C TRP A 336 8.14 -5.06 -17.36
N ALA A 337 7.89 -4.91 -18.65
CA ALA A 337 6.71 -4.28 -19.20
C ALA A 337 5.70 -5.34 -19.60
N HIS A 338 4.46 -5.18 -19.14
CA HIS A 338 3.31 -5.97 -19.57
C HIS A 338 2.54 -5.14 -20.60
N LEU A 339 2.49 -5.61 -21.84
CA LEU A 339 1.71 -5.01 -22.92
C LEU A 339 0.54 -5.94 -23.22
N CYS A 340 -0.65 -5.38 -23.35
CA CYS A 340 -1.85 -6.14 -23.68
C CYS A 340 -2.57 -5.48 -24.85
N LEU A 341 -3.05 -6.29 -25.78
CA LEU A 341 -3.87 -5.91 -26.91
C LEU A 341 -5.21 -6.67 -26.80
N GLN A 342 -6.32 -5.96 -26.83
CA GLN A 342 -7.65 -6.54 -26.99
C GLN A 342 -8.18 -6.20 -28.39
N LEU A 343 -8.50 -7.23 -29.16
CA LEU A 343 -9.18 -7.12 -30.45
C LEU A 343 -10.65 -7.47 -30.26
N ASP A 344 -11.53 -6.57 -30.66
CA ASP A 344 -12.97 -6.77 -30.70
C ASP A 344 -13.41 -6.82 -32.16
N MET A 345 -13.47 -8.03 -32.71
CA MET A 345 -13.90 -8.28 -34.10
C MET A 345 -15.39 -8.67 -34.19
N VAL A 346 -16.11 -8.58 -33.08
CA VAL A 346 -17.56 -8.84 -33.01
C VAL A 346 -18.34 -7.55 -33.29
N SER A 347 -17.83 -6.41 -32.83
CA SER A 347 -18.45 -5.11 -33.12
C SER A 347 -18.38 -4.77 -34.61
N GLU A 348 -19.35 -4.00 -35.09
CA GLU A 348 -19.34 -3.48 -36.47
C GLU A 348 -18.11 -2.60 -36.74
N GLU A 349 -17.68 -1.85 -35.72
CA GLU A 349 -16.53 -0.95 -35.80
C GLU A 349 -15.17 -1.67 -35.79
N LYS A 350 -15.10 -2.94 -35.37
CA LYS A 350 -13.88 -3.76 -35.29
C LYS A 350 -12.68 -3.03 -34.66
N ILE A 351 -12.58 -3.09 -33.33
CA ILE A 351 -11.73 -2.18 -32.55
C ILE A 351 -10.51 -2.91 -31.96
N ALA A 352 -9.33 -2.28 -32.01
CA ALA A 352 -8.16 -2.64 -31.21
C ALA A 352 -7.97 -1.66 -30.04
N LYS A 353 -7.72 -2.21 -28.85
CA LYS A 353 -7.41 -1.45 -27.64
C LYS A 353 -6.10 -1.93 -27.02
N PHE A 354 -5.25 -1.01 -26.61
CA PHE A 354 -3.96 -1.31 -26.00
C PHE A 354 -3.99 -1.00 -24.50
N PHE A 355 -3.28 -1.79 -23.72
CA PHE A 355 -3.20 -1.63 -22.27
C PHE A 355 -1.76 -1.86 -21.79
N ILE A 356 -1.43 -1.23 -20.67
CA ILE A 356 -0.16 -1.35 -19.97
C ILE A 356 -0.42 -1.99 -18.60
N GLY A 357 0.42 -2.94 -18.20
CA GLY A 357 0.29 -3.64 -16.93
C GLY A 357 -0.41 -5.01 -17.06
N PRO A 358 -0.35 -5.82 -15.99
CA PRO A 358 -1.06 -7.08 -15.94
C PRO A 358 -2.58 -6.86 -16.02
N ASP A 359 -3.30 -7.84 -16.55
CA ASP A 359 -4.78 -7.90 -16.54
C ASP A 359 -5.52 -6.66 -17.06
N LEU A 360 -4.95 -5.99 -18.07
CA LEU A 360 -5.51 -4.76 -18.66
C LEU A 360 -5.50 -3.56 -17.69
N GLY A 361 -4.47 -3.46 -16.84
CA GLY A 361 -4.39 -2.47 -15.75
C GLY A 361 -4.61 -1.01 -16.17
N GLU A 362 -3.83 -0.50 -17.11
CA GLU A 362 -3.90 0.88 -17.60
C GLU A 362 -4.29 0.91 -19.08
N SER A 363 -5.45 1.47 -19.39
CA SER A 363 -5.90 1.64 -20.77
C SER A 363 -5.09 2.74 -21.48
N VAL A 364 -4.62 2.46 -22.69
CA VAL A 364 -4.17 3.50 -23.62
C VAL A 364 -5.41 4.21 -24.13
N SER A 365 -5.49 5.52 -23.93
CA SER A 365 -6.69 6.34 -24.21
C SER A 365 -7.11 6.39 -25.69
N MET A 366 -6.30 5.79 -26.58
CA MET A 366 -6.48 5.74 -28.02
C MET A 366 -6.65 4.29 -28.49
N GLY A 367 -7.76 4.03 -29.18
CA GLY A 367 -8.03 2.78 -29.88
C GLY A 367 -7.96 2.94 -31.39
N ILE A 368 -7.93 1.82 -32.10
CA ILE A 368 -7.96 1.79 -33.57
C ILE A 368 -9.28 1.16 -34.01
N SER A 369 -10.03 1.80 -34.90
CA SER A 369 -11.28 1.30 -35.46
C SER A 369 -11.14 0.94 -36.93
N GLY A 370 -12.10 0.19 -37.47
CA GLY A 370 -12.15 -0.19 -38.87
C GLY A 370 -11.13 -1.28 -39.24
N LEU A 371 -10.74 -2.15 -38.30
CA LEU A 371 -9.78 -3.21 -38.60
C LEU A 371 -10.28 -4.14 -39.72
N PRO A 372 -9.41 -4.56 -40.66
CA PRO A 372 -9.80 -5.52 -41.68
C PRO A 372 -10.01 -6.90 -41.07
N ASN A 373 -10.78 -7.75 -41.76
CA ASN A 373 -11.06 -9.12 -41.30
C ASN A 373 -9.81 -10.01 -41.22
N GLN A 374 -8.78 -9.67 -42.01
CA GLN A 374 -7.57 -10.44 -42.15
C GLN A 374 -6.39 -9.64 -41.61
N ILE A 375 -6.07 -9.86 -40.34
CA ILE A 375 -4.93 -9.26 -39.64
C ILE A 375 -4.05 -10.32 -39.02
N LYS A 376 -2.80 -9.96 -38.72
CA LYS A 376 -1.88 -10.73 -37.88
C LYS A 376 -1.51 -9.88 -36.68
N VAL A 377 -1.33 -10.54 -35.53
CA VAL A 377 -0.73 -9.91 -34.35
C VAL A 377 0.70 -10.43 -34.21
N VAL A 378 1.64 -9.50 -34.09
CA VAL A 378 3.07 -9.81 -34.00
C VAL A 378 3.62 -9.25 -32.70
N VAL A 379 4.33 -10.08 -31.95
CA VAL A 379 5.03 -9.66 -30.75
C VAL A 379 6.52 -9.57 -31.07
N LEU A 380 7.12 -8.42 -30.75
CA LEU A 380 8.48 -8.05 -31.15
C LEU A 380 9.33 -7.86 -29.89
N SER A 381 10.53 -8.43 -29.83
CA SER A 381 11.45 -8.19 -28.71
C SER A 381 12.92 -8.41 -29.07
N SER A 382 13.80 -7.53 -28.59
CA SER A 382 15.26 -7.68 -28.63
C SER A 382 15.82 -8.48 -27.44
N GLY A 383 14.96 -9.11 -26.63
CA GLY A 383 15.38 -9.90 -25.48
C GLY A 383 14.43 -11.02 -25.11
N ALA A 384 14.50 -11.45 -23.85
CA ALA A 384 13.57 -12.42 -23.31
C ALA A 384 12.14 -11.89 -23.41
N LEU A 385 11.25 -12.76 -23.87
CA LEU A 385 9.85 -12.46 -24.16
C LEU A 385 8.99 -13.63 -23.68
N LYS A 386 7.83 -13.30 -23.11
CA LYS A 386 6.74 -14.24 -22.91
C LYS A 386 5.49 -13.66 -23.54
N ALA A 387 4.95 -14.33 -24.56
CA ALA A 387 3.70 -13.96 -25.21
C ALA A 387 2.60 -14.99 -24.88
N PHE A 388 1.36 -14.54 -24.80
CA PHE A 388 0.20 -15.43 -24.64
C PHE A 388 -1.01 -14.85 -25.36
N GLN A 389 -1.92 -15.73 -25.76
CA GLN A 389 -3.15 -15.37 -26.44
C GLN A 389 -4.34 -16.05 -25.79
N ALA A 390 -5.43 -15.30 -25.63
CA ALA A 390 -6.70 -15.80 -25.12
C ALA A 390 -7.83 -15.41 -26.08
N PHE A 391 -8.76 -16.33 -26.31
CA PHE A 391 -9.93 -16.13 -27.17
C PHE A 391 -11.21 -16.10 -26.32
N ASN A 392 -12.29 -15.55 -26.88
CA ASN A 392 -13.61 -15.44 -26.24
C ASN A 392 -13.58 -14.71 -24.89
N THR A 393 -12.73 -13.69 -24.79
CA THR A 393 -12.61 -12.90 -23.57
C THR A 393 -13.71 -11.85 -23.47
N LYS A 394 -14.08 -11.43 -22.26
CA LYS A 394 -15.03 -10.33 -22.06
C LYS A 394 -14.48 -9.03 -22.66
N ARG A 395 -15.34 -8.16 -23.19
CA ARG A 395 -14.96 -6.79 -23.56
C ARG A 395 -14.57 -6.03 -22.28
N VAL A 396 -13.41 -5.37 -22.31
CA VAL A 396 -12.94 -4.48 -21.23
C VAL A 396 -12.54 -3.13 -21.81
N GLY A 397 -12.74 -2.08 -21.02
CA GLY A 397 -12.31 -0.71 -21.30
C GLY A 397 -13.25 0.01 -22.26
N ASP A 398 -14.48 0.30 -21.84
CA ASP A 398 -15.42 1.14 -22.61
C ASP A 398 -14.96 2.62 -22.66
N ASP A 399 -13.98 2.99 -21.84
CA ASP A 399 -13.43 4.34 -21.67
C ASP A 399 -12.46 4.81 -22.79
N VAL A 400 -12.57 4.26 -24.01
CA VAL A 400 -11.70 4.72 -25.11
C VAL A 400 -12.15 6.11 -25.53
N THR A 401 -11.34 7.11 -25.18
CA THR A 401 -11.65 8.52 -25.43
C THR A 401 -11.51 8.93 -26.90
N SER A 402 -10.71 8.21 -27.68
CA SER A 402 -10.43 8.53 -29.08
C SER A 402 -10.22 7.25 -29.89
N LEU A 403 -10.86 7.18 -31.06
CA LEU A 403 -10.68 6.12 -32.05
C LEU A 403 -10.03 6.70 -33.31
N ILE A 404 -8.92 6.10 -33.73
CA ILE A 404 -8.27 6.41 -35.01
C ILE A 404 -8.69 5.36 -36.04
N PRO A 405 -9.10 5.75 -37.25
CA PRO A 405 -9.38 4.80 -38.32
C PRO A 405 -8.11 4.05 -38.75
N TRP A 406 -8.28 2.78 -39.10
CA TRP A 406 -7.25 1.99 -39.76
C TRP A 406 -6.97 2.53 -41.17
N GLU A 407 -5.82 3.20 -41.34
CA GLU A 407 -5.40 3.82 -42.63
C GLU A 407 -4.20 3.11 -43.26
N VAL A 408 -4.02 1.81 -43.00
CA VAL A 408 -2.91 1.06 -43.59
C VAL A 408 -3.23 0.80 -45.06
N GLN A 409 -2.56 1.53 -45.95
CA GLN A 409 -2.67 1.34 -47.39
C GLN A 409 -2.22 -0.07 -47.73
N SER A 410 -3.16 -0.94 -48.09
CA SER A 410 -2.82 -2.14 -48.85
C SER A 410 -2.35 -1.66 -50.22
N GLU A 411 -1.07 -1.86 -50.55
CA GLU A 411 -0.64 -1.79 -51.94
C GLU A 411 -1.48 -2.82 -52.70
N GLU A 412 -2.53 -2.36 -53.38
CA GLU A 412 -3.22 -3.16 -54.40
C GLU A 412 -2.16 -3.45 -55.47
N LYS A 413 -1.64 -4.68 -55.45
CA LYS A 413 -0.75 -5.21 -56.48
C LYS A 413 -1.55 -5.88 -57.58
#